data_AF-A0A9X2VGT2-F1
#
_entry.id   AF-A0A9X2VGT2-F1
#
_cell.length_a   1.000
_cell.length_b   1.000
_cell.length_c   1.000
_cell.angle_alpha   90.00
_cell.angle_beta   90.00
_cell.angle_gamma   90.00
#
_symmetry.space_group_name_H-M   'P 1'
#
loop_
_entity.id
_entity.type
_entity.pdbx_description
1 polymer ?
#
loop_
_entity_poly.entity_id
_entity_poly.type
_entity_poly.pdbx_seq_one_letter_code
_entity_poly.pdbx_strand_id
1 'polypeptide(L)'
;MAPTEKERLDVVEPAVAGLDTEAKRLDLELRRVSARLLVLERRLSGAGAGLDEDLDAVDEEIADVVEALRKAWDAEQEVLADSVRVRVRQEVAEFEELKARREAGRRRLEAGRKPKFERESIGHEIHQLDWHIGARQSNAQEAADRLAADERATQEAWRLEAIVAGEKAREEIWAAARSKIDRALAADLRLPVWFRIGLGEIICPDPAPWLLAATGLVAYRLEYGVTDPVRPLGPIPSASSGSAAWVRRTEVYGDVSEQMKGLRL
;
A
#
# COMPACT_ATOMS: atom_id res chain seq x y z
N MET A 1 74.70 -40.27 16.70
CA MET A 1 74.29 -40.38 15.27
C MET A 1 73.21 -39.35 15.03
N ALA A 2 73.35 -38.51 14.00
CA ALA A 2 72.29 -37.57 13.62
C ALA A 2 71.16 -38.34 12.92
N PRO A 3 69.88 -38.05 13.22
CA PRO A 3 68.76 -38.73 12.58
C PRO A 3 68.80 -38.52 11.06
N THR A 4 68.50 -39.58 10.32
CA THR A 4 68.47 -39.55 8.85
C THR A 4 67.31 -38.68 8.36
N GLU A 5 67.43 -38.14 7.15
CA GLU A 5 66.41 -37.27 6.55
C GLU A 5 65.03 -37.94 6.47
N LYS A 6 65.03 -39.26 6.25
CA LYS A 6 63.82 -40.10 6.27
C LYS A 6 63.18 -40.17 7.66
N GLU A 7 63.97 -40.39 8.72
CA GLU A 7 63.46 -40.41 10.11
C GLU A 7 62.93 -39.03 10.54
N ARG A 8 63.44 -37.94 9.96
CA ARG A 8 62.89 -36.60 10.17
C ARG A 8 61.57 -36.40 9.41
N LEU A 9 61.46 -36.87 8.18
CA LEU A 9 60.23 -36.83 7.38
C LEU A 9 59.11 -37.68 8.00
N ASP A 10 59.42 -38.88 8.48
CA ASP A 10 58.45 -39.79 9.12
C ASP A 10 57.83 -39.19 10.41
N VAL A 11 58.51 -38.24 11.05
CA VAL A 11 58.00 -37.50 12.22
C VAL A 11 57.23 -36.24 11.80
N VAL A 12 57.66 -35.57 10.73
CA VAL A 12 57.09 -34.28 10.31
C VAL A 12 55.81 -34.47 9.48
N GLU A 13 55.72 -35.47 8.61
CA GLU A 13 54.54 -35.73 7.78
C GLU A 13 53.24 -35.94 8.58
N PRO A 14 53.19 -36.81 9.61
CA PRO A 14 51.97 -36.96 10.41
C PRO A 14 51.65 -35.71 11.24
N ALA A 15 52.67 -34.94 11.66
CA ALA A 15 52.46 -33.68 12.35
C ALA A 15 51.84 -32.62 11.42
N VAL A 16 52.31 -32.52 10.18
CA VAL A 16 51.75 -31.62 9.16
C VAL A 16 50.32 -32.04 8.78
N ALA A 17 50.05 -33.34 8.62
CA ALA A 17 48.70 -33.84 8.37
C ALA A 17 47.73 -33.57 9.54
N GLY A 18 48.22 -33.67 10.77
CA GLY A 18 47.48 -33.28 11.98
C GLY A 18 47.13 -31.79 11.98
N LEU A 19 48.11 -30.92 11.66
CA LEU A 19 47.91 -29.48 11.57
C LEU A 19 46.92 -29.09 10.45
N ASP A 20 46.97 -29.74 9.29
CA ASP A 20 46.01 -29.49 8.19
C ASP A 20 44.57 -29.88 8.59
N THR A 21 44.43 -31.00 9.30
CA THR A 21 43.12 -31.45 9.81
C THR A 21 42.56 -30.47 10.85
N GLU A 22 43.41 -29.98 11.75
CA GLU A 22 43.03 -29.01 12.77
C GLU A 22 42.71 -27.63 12.18
N ALA A 23 43.47 -27.18 11.18
CA ALA A 23 43.19 -25.94 10.44
C ALA A 23 41.83 -26.01 9.71
N LYS A 24 41.51 -27.13 9.06
CA LYS A 24 40.20 -27.33 8.41
C LYS A 24 39.06 -27.35 9.42
N ARG A 25 39.25 -27.96 10.59
CA ARG A 25 38.26 -27.94 11.68
C ARG A 25 38.03 -26.51 12.17
N LEU A 26 39.10 -25.76 12.42
CA LEU A 26 39.02 -24.37 12.89
C LEU A 26 38.37 -23.45 11.86
N ASP A 27 38.65 -23.60 10.56
CA ASP A 27 37.97 -22.83 9.50
C ASP A 27 36.46 -23.12 9.48
N LEU A 28 36.07 -24.38 9.65
CA LEU A 28 34.67 -24.78 9.68
C LEU A 28 33.94 -24.25 10.92
N GLU A 29 34.60 -24.28 12.08
CA GLU A 29 34.10 -23.67 13.31
C GLU A 29 34.00 -22.15 13.21
N LEU A 30 35.02 -21.48 12.66
CA LEU A 30 35.02 -20.04 12.43
C LEU A 30 33.87 -19.65 11.51
N ARG A 31 33.67 -20.34 10.38
CA ARG A 31 32.51 -20.12 9.49
C ARG A 31 31.19 -20.30 10.23
N ARG A 32 31.07 -21.31 11.09
CA ARG A 32 29.86 -21.57 11.88
C ARG A 32 29.59 -20.48 12.92
N VAL A 33 30.64 -20.02 13.61
CA VAL A 33 30.54 -18.92 14.59
C VAL A 33 30.23 -17.61 13.90
N SER A 34 30.92 -17.29 12.80
CA SER A 34 30.65 -16.11 11.98
C SER A 34 29.21 -16.11 11.46
N ALA A 35 28.71 -17.24 10.94
CA ALA A 35 27.31 -17.35 10.51
C ALA A 35 26.31 -17.13 11.66
N ARG A 36 26.61 -17.66 12.87
CA ARG A 36 25.79 -17.44 14.07
C ARG A 36 25.83 -15.99 14.55
N LEU A 37 27.01 -15.36 14.53
CA LEU A 37 27.18 -13.94 14.84
C LEU A 37 26.38 -13.09 13.87
N LEU A 38 26.47 -13.37 12.57
CA LEU A 38 25.72 -12.66 11.54
C LEU A 38 24.20 -12.79 11.72
N VAL A 39 23.71 -13.97 12.12
CA VAL A 39 22.30 -14.18 12.47
C VAL A 39 21.92 -13.41 13.74
N LEU A 40 22.79 -13.38 14.76
CA LEU A 40 22.53 -12.64 16.00
C LEU A 40 22.58 -11.12 15.79
N GLU A 41 23.57 -10.61 15.08
CA GLU A 41 23.68 -9.21 14.68
C GLU A 41 22.47 -8.79 13.85
N ARG A 42 22.02 -9.62 12.91
CA ARG A 42 20.80 -9.34 12.12
C ARG A 42 19.51 -9.43 12.94
N ARG A 43 19.41 -10.34 13.92
CA ARG A 43 18.29 -10.40 14.88
C ARG A 43 18.29 -9.24 15.87
N LEU A 44 19.47 -8.70 16.17
CA LEU A 44 19.66 -7.54 17.03
C LEU A 44 19.68 -6.23 16.25
N SER A 45 19.70 -6.27 14.92
CA SER A 45 19.65 -5.09 14.05
C SER A 45 18.34 -4.35 14.31
N GLY A 46 18.44 -3.10 14.79
CA GLY A 46 17.32 -2.32 15.27
C GLY A 46 16.96 -2.46 16.75
N ALA A 47 17.57 -3.41 17.47
CA ALA A 47 17.58 -3.49 18.94
C ALA A 47 18.87 -2.89 19.55
N GLY A 48 19.72 -2.27 18.72
CA GLY A 48 21.03 -1.73 19.05
C GLY A 48 21.05 -0.80 20.27
N ALA A 49 22.26 -0.54 20.78
CA ALA A 49 22.52 0.43 21.85
C ALA A 49 22.74 1.87 21.33
N GLY A 50 22.59 2.08 20.01
CA GLY A 50 22.71 3.37 19.35
C GLY A 50 21.56 4.33 19.69
N LEU A 51 21.61 5.52 19.08
CA LEU A 51 20.54 6.51 19.20
C LEU A 51 19.24 5.96 18.58
N ASP A 52 18.11 6.43 19.11
CA ASP A 52 16.79 6.12 18.55
C ASP A 52 16.66 6.80 17.19
N GLU A 53 16.43 6.01 16.14
CA GLU A 53 16.13 6.53 14.81
C GLU A 53 14.67 6.96 14.73
N ASP A 54 14.41 8.16 14.21
CA ASP A 54 13.06 8.63 13.92
C ASP A 54 12.74 8.48 12.42
N LEU A 55 12.17 7.33 12.07
CA LEU A 55 11.77 7.04 10.69
C LEU A 55 10.58 7.90 10.21
N ASP A 56 9.83 8.53 11.14
CA ASP A 56 8.72 9.42 10.82
C ASP A 56 9.19 10.88 10.65
N ALA A 57 10.47 11.18 10.92
CA ALA A 57 11.01 12.53 10.83
C ALA A 57 11.00 13.05 9.39
N VAL A 58 10.36 14.22 9.23
CA VAL A 58 10.39 15.03 8.00
C VAL A 58 11.56 16.00 8.10
N ASP A 59 12.67 15.65 7.44
CA ASP A 59 13.84 16.50 7.30
C ASP A 59 13.70 17.45 6.09
N GLU A 60 14.65 18.36 5.92
CA GLU A 60 14.66 19.33 4.81
C GLU A 60 14.70 18.64 3.44
N GLU A 61 15.22 17.40 3.35
CA GLU A 61 15.33 16.67 2.08
C GLU A 61 13.95 16.17 1.59
N ILE A 62 13.05 15.81 2.51
CA ILE A 62 11.73 15.26 2.18
C ILE A 62 10.56 16.21 2.47
N ALA A 63 10.82 17.39 3.03
CA ALA A 63 9.80 18.37 3.40
C ALA A 63 8.92 18.75 2.20
N ASP A 64 9.53 19.07 1.06
CA ASP A 64 8.82 19.46 -0.16
C ASP A 64 7.97 18.29 -0.72
N VAL A 65 8.48 17.06 -0.63
CA VAL A 65 7.77 15.84 -1.04
C VAL A 65 6.52 15.65 -0.20
N VAL A 66 6.66 15.74 1.13
CA VAL A 66 5.52 15.60 2.05
C VAL A 66 4.51 16.75 1.87
N GLU A 67 4.97 17.96 1.59
CA GLU A 67 4.08 19.08 1.28
C GLU A 67 3.28 18.84 -0.01
N ALA A 68 3.92 18.33 -1.07
CA ALA A 68 3.26 17.97 -2.31
C ALA A 68 2.22 16.86 -2.09
N LEU A 69 2.53 15.84 -1.28
CA LEU A 69 1.59 14.77 -0.91
C LEU A 69 0.38 15.30 -0.15
N ARG A 70 0.57 16.27 0.76
CA ARG A 70 -0.54 16.92 1.48
C ARG A 70 -1.44 17.72 0.55
N LYS A 71 -0.85 18.50 -0.37
CA LYS A 71 -1.63 19.25 -1.39
C LYS A 71 -2.42 18.30 -2.29
N ALA A 72 -1.81 17.18 -2.69
CA ALA A 72 -2.47 16.14 -3.45
C ALA A 72 -3.62 15.51 -2.66
N TRP A 73 -3.40 15.18 -1.38
CA TRP A 73 -4.44 14.66 -0.50
C TRP A 73 -5.65 15.59 -0.41
N ASP A 74 -5.42 16.89 -0.21
CA ASP A 74 -6.49 17.89 -0.15
C ASP A 74 -7.25 18.01 -1.49
N ALA A 75 -6.54 17.94 -2.62
CA ALA A 75 -7.16 17.95 -3.94
C ALA A 75 -7.97 16.67 -4.21
N GLU A 76 -7.44 15.49 -3.85
CA GLU A 76 -8.06 14.18 -4.06
C GLU A 76 -9.28 13.94 -3.14
N GLN A 77 -9.44 14.70 -2.05
CA GLN A 77 -10.65 14.61 -1.22
C GLN A 77 -11.90 15.16 -1.92
N GLU A 78 -11.73 16.14 -2.81
CA GLU A 78 -12.83 16.80 -3.53
C GLU A 78 -13.22 16.08 -4.84
N VAL A 79 -12.43 15.09 -5.26
CA VAL A 79 -12.64 14.32 -6.49
C VAL A 79 -13.07 12.91 -6.14
N LEU A 80 -13.96 12.32 -6.94
CA LEU A 80 -14.36 10.92 -6.79
C LEU A 80 -13.28 10.00 -7.34
N ALA A 81 -13.09 8.85 -6.67
CA ALA A 81 -12.26 7.78 -7.24
C ALA A 81 -12.87 7.26 -8.55
N ASP A 82 -12.04 6.79 -9.48
CA ASP A 82 -12.49 6.30 -10.78
C ASP A 82 -13.52 5.17 -10.67
N SER A 83 -13.29 4.21 -9.77
CA SER A 83 -14.21 3.11 -9.48
C SER A 83 -15.58 3.60 -8.98
N VAL A 84 -15.57 4.66 -8.16
CA VAL A 84 -16.78 5.31 -7.65
C VAL A 84 -17.47 6.08 -8.75
N ARG A 85 -16.74 6.81 -9.58
CA ARG A 85 -17.27 7.56 -10.72
C ARG A 85 -18.00 6.65 -11.71
N VAL A 86 -17.43 5.48 -12.02
CA VAL A 86 -18.07 4.47 -12.88
C VAL A 86 -19.40 4.00 -12.26
N ARG A 87 -19.39 3.63 -10.98
CA ARG A 87 -20.59 3.18 -10.26
C ARG A 87 -21.70 4.23 -10.24
N VAL A 88 -21.35 5.48 -9.91
CA VAL A 88 -22.32 6.59 -9.83
C VAL A 88 -22.86 6.94 -11.22
N ARG A 89 -22.03 6.91 -12.27
CA ARG A 89 -22.51 7.08 -13.66
C ARG A 89 -23.48 5.98 -14.07
N GLN A 90 -23.21 4.74 -13.68
CA GLN A 90 -24.11 3.63 -13.94
C GLN A 90 -25.46 3.83 -13.24
N GLU A 91 -25.45 4.26 -11.97
CA GLU A 91 -26.69 4.53 -11.22
C GLU A 91 -27.55 5.61 -11.89
N VAL A 92 -26.93 6.71 -12.34
CA VAL A 92 -27.62 7.76 -13.10
C VAL A 92 -28.15 7.24 -14.43
N ALA A 93 -27.34 6.46 -15.17
CA ALA A 93 -27.74 5.91 -16.46
C ALA A 93 -28.92 4.93 -16.34
N GLU A 94 -28.90 4.05 -15.32
CA GLU A 94 -30.00 3.13 -15.03
C GLU A 94 -31.29 3.89 -14.71
N PHE A 95 -31.20 4.99 -13.97
CA PHE A 95 -32.35 5.83 -13.65
C PHE A 95 -32.92 6.54 -14.90
N GLU A 96 -32.06 7.08 -15.75
CA GLU A 96 -32.47 7.70 -17.01
C GLU A 96 -33.07 6.67 -17.98
N GLU A 97 -32.59 5.43 -17.97
CA GLU A 97 -33.19 4.36 -18.76
C GLU A 97 -34.62 4.04 -18.28
N LEU A 98 -34.87 4.00 -16.97
CA LEU A 98 -36.23 3.82 -16.44
C LEU A 98 -37.18 4.93 -16.91
N LYS A 99 -36.73 6.19 -16.89
CA LYS A 99 -37.50 7.32 -17.43
C LYS A 99 -37.75 7.17 -18.93
N ALA A 100 -36.73 6.80 -19.70
CA ALA A 100 -36.86 6.61 -21.14
C ALA A 100 -37.85 5.50 -21.49
N ARG A 101 -37.82 4.37 -20.77
CA ARG A 101 -38.79 3.26 -20.92
C ARG A 101 -40.20 3.72 -20.59
N ARG A 102 -40.38 4.49 -19.51
CA ARG A 102 -41.69 5.05 -19.14
C ARG A 102 -42.24 5.94 -20.26
N GLU A 103 -41.42 6.87 -20.75
CA GLU A 103 -41.81 7.79 -21.84
C GLU A 103 -42.11 7.04 -23.15
N ALA A 104 -41.33 6.00 -23.47
CA ALA A 104 -41.63 5.14 -24.60
C ALA A 104 -42.98 4.42 -24.45
N GLY A 105 -43.29 3.92 -23.25
CA GLY A 105 -44.60 3.35 -22.92
C GLY A 105 -45.73 4.36 -23.10
N ARG A 106 -45.57 5.60 -22.61
CA ARG A 106 -46.56 6.68 -22.77
C ARG A 106 -46.80 7.02 -24.24
N ARG A 107 -45.74 7.18 -25.03
CA ARG A 107 -45.84 7.39 -26.48
C ARG A 107 -46.55 6.22 -27.17
N ARG A 108 -46.31 4.98 -26.74
CA ARG A 108 -47.03 3.81 -27.27
C ARG A 108 -48.53 3.86 -26.95
N LEU A 109 -48.94 4.35 -25.78
CA LEU A 109 -50.36 4.52 -25.45
C LEU A 109 -51.02 5.63 -26.28
N GLU A 110 -50.29 6.71 -26.56
CA GLU A 110 -50.74 7.83 -27.39
C GLU A 110 -50.80 7.46 -28.88
N ALA A 111 -49.96 6.51 -29.31
CA ALA A 111 -49.88 6.03 -30.69
C ALA A 111 -51.09 5.14 -31.06
N GLY A 112 -52.15 5.79 -31.52
CA GLY A 112 -53.25 5.19 -32.30
C GLY A 112 -54.18 4.26 -31.51
N ARG A 113 -55.16 3.67 -32.22
CA ARG A 113 -56.12 2.73 -31.63
C ARG A 113 -55.44 1.38 -31.40
N LYS A 114 -55.37 0.96 -30.14
CA LYS A 114 -54.91 -0.38 -29.73
C LYS A 114 -56.06 -1.20 -29.13
N PRO A 115 -55.99 -2.54 -29.21
CA PRO A 115 -56.88 -3.41 -28.45
C PRO A 115 -56.80 -3.12 -26.94
N LYS A 116 -57.92 -3.33 -26.23
CA LYS A 116 -58.03 -3.06 -24.79
C LYS A 116 -56.93 -3.75 -23.97
N PHE A 117 -56.64 -5.02 -24.26
CA PHE A 117 -55.63 -5.80 -23.54
C PHE A 117 -54.21 -5.23 -23.68
N GLU A 118 -53.82 -4.75 -24.87
CA GLU A 118 -52.51 -4.12 -25.07
C GLU A 118 -52.40 -2.81 -24.31
N ARG A 119 -53.48 -2.03 -24.30
CA ARG A 119 -53.56 -0.77 -23.57
C ARG A 119 -53.42 -0.98 -22.06
N GLU A 120 -54.09 -2.00 -21.51
CA GLU A 120 -53.99 -2.36 -20.10
C GLU A 120 -52.60 -2.88 -19.73
N SER A 121 -52.00 -3.73 -20.59
CA SER A 121 -50.64 -4.24 -20.40
C SER A 121 -49.60 -3.11 -20.35
N ILE A 122 -49.63 -2.18 -21.32
CA ILE A 122 -48.71 -1.03 -21.34
C ILE A 122 -48.99 -0.10 -20.15
N GLY A 123 -50.27 0.10 -19.78
CA GLY A 123 -50.62 0.90 -18.60
C GLY A 123 -50.08 0.31 -17.29
N HIS A 124 -50.11 -1.02 -17.16
CA HIS A 124 -49.53 -1.72 -16.02
C HIS A 124 -47.99 -1.58 -15.98
N GLU A 125 -47.32 -1.74 -17.12
CA GLU A 125 -45.87 -1.53 -17.24
C GLU A 125 -45.46 -0.11 -16.82
N ILE A 126 -46.16 0.92 -17.30
CA ILE A 126 -45.90 2.32 -16.91
C ILE A 126 -46.10 2.51 -15.40
N HIS A 127 -47.15 1.93 -14.82
CA HIS A 127 -47.40 2.04 -13.39
C HIS A 127 -46.28 1.41 -12.55
N GLN A 128 -45.78 0.23 -12.96
CA GLN A 128 -44.61 -0.39 -12.33
C GLN A 128 -43.36 0.50 -12.46
N LEU A 129 -43.13 1.07 -13.64
CA LEU A 129 -42.00 1.98 -13.87
C LEU A 129 -42.11 3.25 -13.02
N ASP A 130 -43.29 3.85 -12.87
CA ASP A 130 -43.50 5.02 -12.02
C ASP A 130 -43.18 4.71 -10.55
N TRP A 131 -43.56 3.52 -10.06
CA TRP A 131 -43.18 3.07 -8.72
C TRP A 131 -41.65 2.93 -8.57
N HIS A 132 -40.98 2.28 -9.52
CA HIS A 132 -39.51 2.13 -9.50
C HIS A 132 -38.78 3.48 -9.60
N ILE A 133 -39.27 4.40 -10.42
CA ILE A 133 -38.73 5.76 -10.53
C ILE A 133 -38.88 6.50 -9.20
N GLY A 134 -40.08 6.48 -8.61
CA GLY A 134 -40.33 7.13 -7.31
C GLY A 134 -39.43 6.59 -6.20
N ALA A 135 -39.22 5.27 -6.17
CA ALA A 135 -38.36 4.62 -5.17
C ALA A 135 -36.87 4.97 -5.31
N ARG A 136 -36.40 5.30 -6.52
CA ARG A 136 -34.96 5.57 -6.80
C ARG A 136 -34.63 7.04 -7.01
N GLN A 137 -35.62 7.92 -7.06
CA GLN A 137 -35.44 9.33 -7.44
C GLN A 137 -34.44 10.07 -6.55
N SER A 138 -34.52 9.91 -5.23
CA SER A 138 -33.62 10.60 -4.29
C SER A 138 -32.16 10.18 -4.50
N ASN A 139 -31.90 8.88 -4.61
CA ASN A 139 -30.55 8.35 -4.78
C ASN A 139 -29.96 8.77 -6.12
N ALA A 140 -30.76 8.71 -7.19
CA ALA A 140 -30.32 9.14 -8.52
C ALA A 140 -30.02 10.64 -8.59
N GLN A 141 -30.79 11.47 -7.86
CA GLN A 141 -30.49 12.90 -7.76
C GLN A 141 -29.19 13.15 -6.99
N GLU A 142 -28.99 12.48 -5.86
CA GLU A 142 -27.74 12.57 -5.10
C GLU A 142 -26.55 12.10 -5.93
N ALA A 143 -26.68 11.01 -6.66
CA ALA A 143 -25.68 10.49 -7.59
C ALA A 143 -25.33 11.52 -8.69
N ALA A 144 -26.34 12.16 -9.29
CA ALA A 144 -26.14 13.19 -10.30
C ALA A 144 -25.45 14.44 -9.71
N ASP A 145 -25.85 14.89 -8.53
CA ASP A 145 -25.26 16.04 -7.85
C ASP A 145 -23.78 15.77 -7.49
N ARG A 146 -23.46 14.55 -7.08
CA ARG A 146 -22.08 14.09 -6.83
C ARG A 146 -21.23 14.11 -8.09
N LEU A 147 -21.74 13.63 -9.23
CA LEU A 147 -21.02 13.71 -10.50
C LEU A 147 -20.79 15.15 -10.95
N ALA A 148 -21.79 16.02 -10.79
CA ALA A 148 -21.65 17.44 -11.12
C ALA A 148 -20.65 18.16 -10.20
N ALA A 149 -20.54 17.76 -8.94
CA ALA A 149 -19.50 18.25 -8.04
C ALA A 149 -18.10 17.77 -8.47
N ASP A 150 -17.94 16.48 -8.79
CA ASP A 150 -16.69 15.89 -9.29
C ASP A 150 -16.23 16.53 -10.60
N GLU A 151 -17.14 16.79 -11.53
CA GLU A 151 -16.82 17.46 -12.81
C GLU A 151 -16.31 18.89 -12.59
N ARG A 152 -16.94 19.66 -11.70
CA ARG A 152 -16.45 20.98 -11.30
C ARG A 152 -15.08 20.89 -10.63
N ALA A 153 -14.91 19.93 -9.74
CA ALA A 153 -13.65 19.74 -9.03
C ALA A 153 -12.49 19.42 -9.98
N THR A 154 -12.74 18.56 -10.97
CA THR A 154 -11.76 18.12 -11.98
C THR A 154 -11.39 19.22 -12.98
N GLN A 155 -12.25 20.22 -13.19
CA GLN A 155 -11.97 21.35 -14.09
C GLN A 155 -11.02 22.39 -13.49
N GLU A 156 -10.80 22.38 -12.17
CA GLU A 156 -9.89 23.33 -11.53
C GLU A 156 -8.43 22.91 -11.73
N ALA A 157 -7.67 23.73 -12.49
CA ALA A 157 -6.30 23.44 -12.89
C ALA A 157 -5.36 23.13 -11.72
N TRP A 158 -5.48 23.89 -10.62
CA TRP A 158 -4.62 23.68 -9.45
C TRP A 158 -4.79 22.29 -8.81
N ARG A 159 -5.99 21.68 -8.88
CA ARG A 159 -6.21 20.33 -8.37
C ARG A 159 -5.52 19.29 -9.23
N LEU A 160 -5.64 19.42 -10.56
CA LEU A 160 -4.94 18.53 -11.49
C LEU A 160 -3.42 18.62 -11.29
N GLU A 161 -2.88 19.83 -11.18
CA GLU A 161 -1.46 20.04 -10.90
C GLU A 161 -1.04 19.43 -9.56
N ALA A 162 -1.84 19.61 -8.49
CA ALA A 162 -1.57 19.03 -7.19
C ALA A 162 -1.60 17.50 -7.20
N ILE A 163 -2.58 16.88 -7.88
CA ILE A 163 -2.69 15.42 -8.02
C ILE A 163 -1.48 14.86 -8.78
N VAL A 164 -1.09 15.48 -9.90
CA VAL A 164 0.06 15.06 -10.69
C VAL A 164 1.37 15.21 -9.90
N ALA A 165 1.54 16.32 -9.18
CA ALA A 165 2.68 16.51 -8.30
C ALA A 165 2.70 15.47 -7.17
N GLY A 166 1.53 15.11 -6.64
CA GLY A 166 1.34 14.05 -5.66
C GLY A 166 1.79 12.69 -6.16
N GLU A 167 1.40 12.28 -7.36
CA GLU A 167 1.83 10.99 -7.93
C GLU A 167 3.36 10.93 -8.07
N LYS A 168 4.00 12.01 -8.51
CA LYS A 168 5.45 12.08 -8.55
C LYS A 168 6.06 12.01 -7.14
N ALA A 169 5.49 12.74 -6.18
CA ALA A 169 5.94 12.75 -4.80
C ALA A 169 5.80 11.38 -4.12
N ARG A 170 4.85 10.54 -4.54
CA ARG A 170 4.71 9.15 -4.06
C ARG A 170 5.87 8.27 -4.51
N GLU A 171 6.38 8.44 -5.72
CA GLU A 171 7.59 7.72 -6.15
C GLU A 171 8.82 8.18 -5.34
N GLU A 172 8.93 9.49 -5.12
CA GLU A 172 10.02 10.09 -4.36
C GLU A 172 9.99 9.67 -2.88
N ILE A 173 8.81 9.59 -2.25
CA ILE A 173 8.70 9.18 -0.83
C ILE A 173 9.07 7.70 -0.61
N TRP A 174 8.82 6.84 -1.60
CA TRP A 174 9.27 5.45 -1.57
C TRP A 174 10.80 5.36 -1.58
N ALA A 175 11.46 6.12 -2.45
CA ALA A 175 12.92 6.18 -2.51
C ALA A 175 13.51 6.75 -1.21
N ALA A 176 12.87 7.79 -0.65
CA ALA A 176 13.29 8.39 0.62
C ALA A 176 13.14 7.42 1.80
N ALA A 177 11.99 6.74 1.91
CA ALA A 177 11.74 5.70 2.90
C ALA A 177 12.80 4.59 2.82
N ARG A 178 13.12 4.14 1.60
CA ARG A 178 14.16 3.14 1.35
C ARG A 178 15.53 3.59 1.86
N SER A 179 15.92 4.82 1.50
CA SER A 179 17.19 5.42 1.91
C SER A 179 17.30 5.57 3.43
N LYS A 180 16.22 5.99 4.12
CA LYS A 180 16.18 6.07 5.60
C LYS A 180 16.42 4.71 6.23
N ILE A 181 15.74 3.66 5.76
CA ILE A 181 15.93 2.29 6.27
C ILE A 181 17.37 1.81 6.04
N ASP A 182 17.91 1.99 4.83
CA ASP A 182 19.27 1.54 4.51
C ASP A 182 20.33 2.27 5.36
N ARG A 183 20.17 3.58 5.59
CA ARG A 183 21.03 4.34 6.51
C ARG A 183 20.94 3.85 7.94
N ALA A 184 19.73 3.64 8.45
CA ALA A 184 19.51 3.17 9.82
C ALA A 184 20.12 1.78 10.07
N LEU A 185 19.97 0.87 9.10
CA LEU A 185 20.56 -0.46 9.17
C LEU A 185 22.10 -0.42 9.04
N ALA A 186 22.64 0.41 8.15
CA ALA A 186 24.09 0.54 7.97
C ALA A 186 24.80 1.14 9.20
N ALA A 187 24.11 2.01 9.93
CA ALA A 187 24.62 2.65 11.15
C ALA A 187 24.23 1.91 12.45
N ASP A 188 23.58 0.74 12.35
CA ASP A 188 23.09 -0.06 13.48
C ASP A 188 22.27 0.75 14.51
N LEU A 189 21.40 1.64 14.00
CA LEU A 189 20.54 2.49 14.83
C LEU A 189 19.40 1.69 15.46
N ARG A 190 18.88 2.16 16.59
CA ARG A 190 17.73 1.54 17.23
C ARG A 190 16.46 1.95 16.48
N LEU A 191 15.76 0.95 15.93
CA LEU A 191 14.55 1.18 15.15
C LEU A 191 13.33 1.38 16.07
N PRO A 192 12.36 2.24 15.66
CA PRO A 192 11.15 2.51 16.43
C PRO A 192 10.39 1.25 16.84
N VAL A 193 9.74 1.30 18.00
CA VAL A 193 8.96 0.18 18.53
C VAL A 193 7.84 -0.23 17.56
N TRP A 194 7.11 0.73 16.99
CA TRP A 194 6.06 0.46 16.01
C TRP A 194 6.60 -0.29 14.78
N PHE A 195 7.83 0.04 14.34
CA PHE A 195 8.45 -0.57 13.16
C PHE A 195 8.76 -2.04 13.44
N ARG A 196 9.37 -2.31 14.60
CA ARG A 196 9.69 -3.68 15.04
C ARG A 196 8.44 -4.52 15.33
N ILE A 197 7.42 -3.94 15.97
CA ILE A 197 6.13 -4.62 16.21
C ILE A 197 5.41 -4.93 14.89
N GLY A 198 5.47 -4.01 13.93
CA GLY A 198 4.82 -4.15 12.64
C GLY A 198 5.42 -5.27 11.79
N LEU A 199 6.73 -5.19 11.54
CA LEU A 199 7.41 -6.04 10.57
C LEU A 199 8.00 -7.31 11.17
N GLY A 200 8.34 -7.30 12.46
CA GLY A 200 9.09 -8.38 13.10
C GLY A 200 10.56 -8.40 12.68
N GLU A 201 11.19 -9.56 12.83
CA GLU A 201 12.61 -9.75 12.51
C GLU A 201 12.87 -9.79 11.00
N ILE A 202 14.08 -9.38 10.59
CA ILE A 202 14.52 -9.48 9.20
C ILE A 202 14.57 -10.97 8.79
N ILE A 203 13.88 -11.31 7.69
CA ILE A 203 13.79 -12.68 7.18
C ILE A 203 15.13 -13.12 6.59
N CYS A 204 15.49 -14.39 6.81
CA CYS A 204 16.67 -15.04 6.23
C CYS A 204 16.26 -16.29 5.41
N PRO A 205 16.99 -16.62 4.32
CA PRO A 205 18.21 -15.95 3.84
C PRO A 205 17.96 -14.70 2.99
N ASP A 206 16.74 -14.50 2.47
CA ASP A 206 16.39 -13.39 1.60
C ASP A 206 15.66 -12.26 2.37
N PRO A 207 16.29 -11.10 2.58
CA PRO A 207 15.68 -9.95 3.25
C PRO A 207 14.78 -9.11 2.33
N ALA A 208 14.76 -9.37 1.02
CA ALA A 208 14.07 -8.50 0.06
C ALA A 208 12.56 -8.30 0.36
N PRO A 209 11.78 -9.35 0.72
CA PRO A 209 10.37 -9.16 1.07
C PRO A 209 10.19 -8.30 2.32
N TRP A 210 11.06 -8.47 3.33
CA TRP A 210 11.03 -7.66 4.55
C TRP A 210 11.35 -6.20 4.25
N LEU A 211 12.37 -5.97 3.43
CA LEU A 211 12.81 -4.64 3.00
C LEU A 211 11.75 -3.90 2.17
N LEU A 212 11.01 -4.62 1.33
CA LEU A 212 9.89 -4.07 0.56
C LEU A 212 8.76 -3.62 1.48
N ALA A 213 8.31 -4.50 2.39
CA ALA A 213 7.26 -4.17 3.36
C ALA A 213 7.70 -3.04 4.31
N ALA A 214 8.96 -3.02 4.71
CA ALA A 214 9.53 -1.96 5.53
C ALA A 214 9.47 -0.60 4.84
N THR A 215 9.86 -0.57 3.57
CA THR A 215 9.80 0.65 2.75
C THR A 215 8.36 1.11 2.59
N GLY A 216 7.43 0.21 2.26
CA GLY A 216 6.02 0.52 2.14
C GLY A 216 5.40 1.05 3.44
N LEU A 217 5.78 0.48 4.59
CA LEU A 217 5.32 0.95 5.89
C LEU A 217 5.80 2.37 6.22
N VAL A 218 7.08 2.67 6.02
CA VAL A 218 7.63 4.01 6.28
C VAL A 218 7.03 5.02 5.29
N ALA A 219 6.97 4.69 3.99
CA ALA A 219 6.34 5.53 2.97
C ALA A 219 4.89 5.85 3.32
N TYR A 220 4.10 4.84 3.74
CA TYR A 220 2.72 5.03 4.19
C TYR A 220 2.61 6.00 5.37
N ARG A 221 3.48 5.85 6.38
CA ARG A 221 3.43 6.73 7.56
C ARG A 221 3.81 8.16 7.22
N LEU A 222 4.80 8.36 6.35
CA LEU A 222 5.22 9.67 5.86
C LEU A 222 4.12 10.33 5.01
N GLU A 223 3.51 9.59 4.08
CA GLU A 223 2.44 10.11 3.21
C GLU A 223 1.20 10.53 4.01
N TYR A 224 0.71 9.66 4.91
CA TYR A 224 -0.54 9.88 5.63
C TYR A 224 -0.37 10.46 7.03
N GLY A 225 0.85 10.84 7.42
CA GLY A 225 1.17 11.45 8.72
C GLY A 225 0.80 10.58 9.91
N VAL A 226 0.99 9.26 9.81
CA VAL A 226 0.65 8.31 10.87
C VAL A 226 1.74 8.31 11.92
N THR A 227 1.40 8.73 13.14
CA THR A 227 2.32 8.80 14.29
C THR A 227 1.97 7.84 15.42
N ASP A 228 0.98 6.95 15.21
CA ASP A 228 0.54 5.98 16.23
C ASP A 228 1.70 5.04 16.61
N PRO A 229 2.09 4.97 17.91
CA PRO A 229 3.23 4.18 18.37
C PRO A 229 2.91 2.69 18.56
N VAL A 230 1.63 2.30 18.52
CA VAL A 230 1.16 0.94 18.75
C VAL A 230 0.67 0.30 17.46
N ARG A 231 -0.06 1.05 16.64
CA ARG A 231 -0.58 0.60 15.34
C ARG A 231 0.31 1.16 14.23
N PRO A 232 1.16 0.34 13.59
CA PRO A 232 2.13 0.84 12.60
C PRO A 232 1.47 1.56 11.43
N LEU A 233 0.29 1.10 10.99
CA LEU A 233 -0.52 1.73 9.92
C LEU A 233 -1.63 2.65 10.46
N GLY A 234 -1.68 2.89 11.78
CA GLY A 234 -2.72 3.70 12.41
C GLY A 234 -4.12 3.06 12.35
N PRO A 235 -5.20 3.86 12.43
CA PRO A 235 -6.57 3.37 12.31
C PRO A 235 -6.87 2.91 10.88
N ILE A 236 -7.70 1.85 10.76
CA ILE A 236 -8.15 1.34 9.47
C ILE A 236 -8.94 2.45 8.75
N PRO A 237 -8.51 2.89 7.54
CA PRO A 237 -9.23 3.89 6.76
C PRO A 237 -10.55 3.34 6.20
N SER A 238 -11.46 4.24 5.83
CA SER A 238 -12.74 3.90 5.21
C SER A 238 -12.89 4.58 3.86
N ALA A 239 -13.24 3.80 2.83
CA ALA A 239 -13.57 4.29 1.49
C ALA A 239 -15.05 4.74 1.34
N SER A 240 -15.78 4.90 2.45
CA SER A 240 -17.24 5.16 2.43
C SER A 240 -17.63 6.47 1.77
N SER A 241 -16.81 7.53 1.88
CA SER A 241 -17.03 8.80 1.17
C SER A 241 -16.98 8.64 -0.35
N GLY A 242 -16.15 7.71 -0.84
CA GLY A 242 -15.87 7.51 -2.25
C GLY A 242 -14.96 8.59 -2.89
N SER A 243 -14.40 9.50 -2.08
CA SER A 243 -13.36 10.44 -2.52
C SER A 243 -12.08 9.68 -2.89
N ALA A 244 -11.36 10.16 -3.90
CA ALA A 244 -10.13 9.54 -4.40
C ALA A 244 -9.09 9.34 -3.30
N ALA A 245 -8.89 10.34 -2.43
CA ALA A 245 -7.93 10.29 -1.33
C ALA A 245 -8.17 9.10 -0.38
N TRP A 246 -9.41 8.96 0.11
CA TRP A 246 -9.79 7.91 1.05
C TRP A 246 -9.85 6.52 0.42
N VAL A 247 -10.26 6.42 -0.85
CA VAL A 247 -10.21 5.16 -1.60
C VAL A 247 -8.76 4.70 -1.73
N ARG A 248 -7.87 5.58 -2.22
CA ARG A 248 -6.44 5.29 -2.35
C ARG A 248 -5.82 4.88 -1.02
N ARG A 249 -6.04 5.64 0.06
CA ARG A 249 -5.50 5.30 1.38
C ARG A 249 -5.97 3.91 1.84
N THR A 250 -7.19 3.52 1.51
CA THR A 250 -7.74 2.20 1.85
C THR A 250 -7.06 1.09 1.05
N GLU A 251 -6.81 1.31 -0.24
CA GLU A 251 -6.08 0.39 -1.11
C GLU A 251 -4.62 0.22 -0.63
N VAL A 252 -3.89 1.33 -0.44
CA VAL A 252 -2.50 1.29 0.04
C VAL A 252 -2.41 0.66 1.45
N TYR A 253 -3.35 0.96 2.34
CA TYR A 253 -3.41 0.30 3.65
C TYR A 253 -3.58 -1.22 3.50
N GLY A 254 -4.45 -1.66 2.57
CA GLY A 254 -4.65 -3.06 2.25
C GLY A 254 -3.37 -3.74 1.78
N ASP A 255 -2.72 -3.15 0.78
CA ASP A 255 -1.49 -3.66 0.17
C ASP A 255 -0.36 -3.78 1.19
N VAL A 256 -0.08 -2.72 1.96
CA VAL A 256 0.98 -2.74 2.98
C VAL A 256 0.62 -3.71 4.11
N SER A 257 -0.66 -3.77 4.53
CA SER A 257 -1.09 -4.74 5.54
C SER A 257 -0.91 -6.18 5.06
N GLU A 258 -1.16 -6.47 3.78
CA GLU A 258 -0.99 -7.80 3.20
C GLU A 258 0.49 -8.17 3.13
N GLN A 259 1.34 -7.26 2.65
CA GLN A 259 2.79 -7.44 2.66
C GLN A 259 3.32 -7.76 4.06
N MET A 260 2.92 -6.98 5.08
CA MET A 260 3.33 -7.21 6.46
C MET A 260 2.82 -8.55 7.02
N LYS A 261 1.61 -8.98 6.66
CA LYS A 261 1.07 -10.29 7.06
C LYS A 261 1.84 -11.44 6.41
N GLY A 262 2.25 -11.27 5.15
CA GLY A 262 3.03 -12.26 4.41
C GLY A 262 4.39 -12.58 5.05
N LEU A 263 4.94 -11.67 5.85
CA LEU A 263 6.19 -11.88 6.60
C LEU A 263 6.03 -12.75 7.87
N ARG A 264 4.80 -13.00 8.33
CA ARG A 264 4.51 -13.69 9.60
C ARG A 264 4.16 -15.17 9.41
N LEU A 265 4.38 -15.72 8.22
CA LEU A 265 4.19 -17.14 7.87
C LEU A 265 5.51 -17.91 8.04
#